data_AF-A0A355U5B0-F1
#
_entry.id   AF-A0A355U5B0-F1
#
_cell.length_a   1.000
_cell.length_b   1.000
_cell.length_c   1.000
_cell.angle_alpha   90.00
_cell.angle_beta   90.00
_cell.angle_gamma   90.00
#
_symmetry.space_group_name_H-M   'P 1'
#
loop_
_entity.id
_entity.type
_entity.pdbx_description
1 polymer ?
#
loop_
_entity_poly.entity_id
_entity_poly.type
_entity_poly.pdbx_seq_one_letter_code
_entity_poly.pdbx_strand_id
1 'polypeptide(L)'
;RGRYNMMKHFALYGYGGEQIYMTEQGLRENFLKSFRKVVLDGGCLGVMTTYQGVGSEHSETTQALLRGVLRNEWGFKGAITTDYIGHNPYCDTLLRCGGDFGMGVKPGTIEGVKYDYSSSPRVQHMIREVAHHVLYMWLRADYYQKQYLANPGTDDDKFFSSTSIDSWCWWKPLLLTINITAGTLLTMWGAMVIVSFFTKDPEKKQKKAKEAK
;
A
#
# COMPACT_ATOMS: atom_id res chain seq x y z
N ARG A 1 -3.59 19.26 16.68
CA ARG A 1 -3.34 19.22 18.16
C ARG A 1 -2.19 18.28 18.56
N GLY A 2 -1.24 17.92 17.68
CA GLY A 2 0.01 17.28 18.13
C GLY A 2 -0.06 15.88 18.73
N ARG A 3 -1.13 15.13 18.46
CA ARG A 3 -1.29 13.75 18.92
C ARG A 3 -1.09 12.80 17.75
N TYR A 4 -0.49 11.65 18.01
CA TYR A 4 -0.47 10.53 17.07
C TYR A 4 -1.55 9.53 17.48
N ASN A 5 -2.17 8.92 16.48
CA ASN A 5 -3.14 7.85 16.66
C ASN A 5 -2.56 6.54 16.10
N MET A 6 -2.94 5.42 16.71
CA MET A 6 -2.64 4.08 16.24
C MET A 6 -3.91 3.50 15.59
N MET A 7 -3.88 3.27 14.29
CA MET A 7 -4.98 2.57 13.60
C MET A 7 -4.95 1.09 13.95
N LYS A 8 -6.12 0.50 14.23
CA LYS A 8 -6.25 -0.88 14.70
C LYS A 8 -7.53 -1.55 14.21
N HIS A 9 -7.62 -2.88 14.15
CA HIS A 9 -6.52 -3.85 14.27
C HIS A 9 -6.13 -4.32 12.87
N PHE A 10 -4.87 -4.11 12.51
CA PHE A 10 -4.34 -4.40 11.18
C PHE A 10 -3.87 -5.85 11.11
N ALA A 11 -4.46 -6.76 10.34
CA ALA A 11 -5.68 -6.64 9.56
C ALA A 11 -6.60 -7.86 9.78
N LEU A 12 -7.87 -7.72 9.38
CA LEU A 12 -8.92 -8.78 9.38
C LEU A 12 -9.67 -9.03 10.69
N TYR A 13 -9.38 -8.26 11.75
CA TYR A 13 -10.09 -8.39 13.03
C TYR A 13 -11.62 -8.36 12.89
N GLY A 14 -12.28 -9.39 13.40
CA GLY A 14 -13.74 -9.50 13.44
C GLY A 14 -14.36 -10.47 12.42
N TYR A 15 -13.58 -11.08 11.53
CA TYR A 15 -14.09 -12.08 10.57
C TYR A 15 -14.34 -13.48 11.20
N GLY A 16 -13.86 -13.69 12.43
CA GLY A 16 -13.92 -14.98 13.13
C GLY A 16 -12.80 -15.94 12.74
N GLY A 17 -12.28 -16.68 13.72
CA GLY A 17 -11.15 -17.61 13.54
C GLY A 17 -9.77 -16.99 13.74
N GLU A 18 -8.76 -17.85 13.93
CA GLU A 18 -7.36 -17.44 14.10
C GLU A 18 -6.62 -17.35 12.77
N GLN A 19 -6.98 -18.17 11.78
CA GLN A 19 -6.35 -18.22 10.46
C GLN A 19 -7.40 -17.98 9.38
N ILE A 20 -7.27 -16.88 8.64
CA ILE A 20 -8.26 -16.47 7.64
C ILE A 20 -7.65 -16.61 6.25
N TYR A 21 -8.17 -17.55 5.47
CA TYR A 21 -7.77 -17.78 4.09
C TYR A 21 -8.68 -17.02 3.14
N MET A 22 -8.07 -16.21 2.26
CA MET A 22 -8.79 -15.47 1.22
C MET A 22 -7.87 -15.14 0.05
N THR A 23 -8.46 -14.75 -1.06
CA THR A 23 -7.72 -14.26 -2.22
C THR A 23 -7.07 -12.91 -1.92
N GLU A 24 -5.95 -12.61 -2.58
CA GLU A 24 -5.28 -11.31 -2.45
C GLU A 24 -6.23 -10.16 -2.83
N GLN A 25 -7.04 -10.35 -3.87
CA GLN A 25 -8.06 -9.38 -4.26
C GLN A 25 -9.06 -9.14 -3.12
N GLY A 26 -9.62 -10.20 -2.52
CA GLY A 26 -10.57 -10.07 -1.42
C GLY A 26 -9.98 -9.36 -0.21
N LEU A 27 -8.72 -9.65 0.11
CA LEU A 27 -7.96 -8.97 1.16
C LEU A 27 -7.80 -7.47 0.86
N ARG A 28 -7.33 -7.14 -0.35
CA ARG A 28 -7.00 -5.75 -0.74
C ARG A 28 -8.23 -4.86 -0.90
N GLU A 29 -9.28 -5.37 -1.52
CA GLU A 29 -10.46 -4.59 -1.90
C GLU A 29 -11.45 -4.41 -0.75
N ASN A 30 -11.50 -5.35 0.20
CA ASN A 30 -12.44 -5.30 1.32
C ASN A 30 -11.74 -4.90 2.62
N PHE A 31 -10.78 -5.69 3.08
CA PHE A 31 -10.23 -5.55 4.44
C PHE A 31 -9.16 -4.48 4.54
N LEU A 32 -8.26 -4.39 3.55
CA LEU A 32 -7.16 -3.42 3.56
C LEU A 32 -7.54 -2.05 3.02
N LYS A 33 -8.68 -1.92 2.33
CA LYS A 33 -9.09 -0.69 1.64
C LYS A 33 -9.22 0.51 2.58
N SER A 34 -9.81 0.33 3.76
CA SER A 34 -9.95 1.38 4.76
C SER A 34 -8.58 1.77 5.35
N PHE A 35 -7.76 0.78 5.73
CA PHE A 35 -6.40 1.02 6.24
C PHE A 35 -5.53 1.76 5.21
N ARG A 36 -5.60 1.36 3.92
CA ARG A 36 -4.90 2.06 2.84
C ARG A 36 -5.27 3.53 2.79
N LYS A 37 -6.57 3.87 2.88
CA LYS A 37 -7.03 5.26 2.87
C LYS A 37 -6.49 6.06 4.06
N VAL A 38 -6.47 5.45 5.24
CA VAL A 38 -5.94 6.07 6.46
C VAL A 38 -4.43 6.31 6.37
N VAL A 39 -3.67 5.40 5.74
CA VAL A 39 -2.23 5.56 5.52
C VAL A 39 -1.92 6.63 4.48
N LEU A 40 -2.57 6.55 3.31
CA LEU A 40 -2.26 7.43 2.18
C LEU A 40 -2.84 8.83 2.35
N ASP A 41 -4.12 8.92 2.75
CA ASP A 41 -4.84 10.19 2.84
C ASP A 41 -4.92 10.70 4.29
N GLY A 42 -4.96 9.80 5.28
CA GLY A 42 -5.13 10.20 6.69
C GLY A 42 -3.84 10.68 7.36
N GLY A 43 -2.66 10.40 6.78
CA GLY A 43 -1.38 10.75 7.38
C GLY A 43 -1.11 10.04 8.70
N CYS A 44 -1.65 8.82 8.88
CA CYS A 44 -1.50 8.05 10.10
C CYS A 44 -0.03 7.86 10.50
N LEU A 45 0.24 7.91 11.80
CA LEU A 45 1.59 7.81 12.36
C LEU A 45 1.84 6.48 13.09
N GLY A 46 0.80 5.68 13.28
CA GLY A 46 0.85 4.48 14.09
C GLY A 46 -0.09 3.38 13.59
N VAL A 47 0.36 2.13 13.58
CA VAL A 47 -0.43 0.95 13.22
C VAL A 47 -0.31 -0.09 14.34
N MET A 48 -1.42 -0.68 14.75
CA MET A 48 -1.46 -1.80 15.69
C MET A 48 -1.95 -3.05 14.96
N THR A 49 -1.18 -4.14 15.05
CA THR A 49 -1.55 -5.40 14.41
C THR A 49 -2.67 -6.12 15.16
N THR A 50 -3.05 -7.31 14.71
CA THR A 50 -4.03 -8.19 15.35
C THR A 50 -3.46 -9.57 15.58
N TYR A 51 -4.04 -10.29 16.54
CA TYR A 51 -3.78 -11.71 16.79
C TYR A 51 -4.22 -12.62 15.62
N GLN A 52 -5.11 -12.15 14.75
CA GLN A 52 -5.61 -12.94 13.62
C GLN A 52 -4.57 -13.04 12.49
N GLY A 53 -4.58 -14.17 11.80
CA GLY A 53 -3.68 -14.52 10.72
C GLY A 53 -4.25 -14.32 9.33
N VAL A 54 -3.37 -13.90 8.42
CA VAL A 54 -3.61 -13.85 6.97
C VAL A 54 -3.08 -15.15 6.39
N GLY A 55 -3.97 -16.10 6.11
CA GLY A 55 -3.59 -17.47 5.82
C GLY A 55 -2.96 -18.14 7.05
N SER A 56 -1.74 -18.66 6.90
CA SER A 56 -1.04 -19.42 7.94
C SER A 56 -0.12 -18.56 8.83
N GLU A 57 0.04 -17.26 8.54
CA GLU A 57 0.89 -16.35 9.31
C GLU A 57 0.04 -15.34 10.09
N HIS A 58 0.39 -15.07 11.36
CA HIS A 58 -0.23 -13.99 12.12
C HIS A 58 0.07 -12.62 11.49
N SER A 59 -0.83 -11.66 11.71
CA SER A 59 -0.66 -10.33 11.12
C SER A 59 0.62 -9.63 11.59
N GLU A 60 1.01 -9.80 12.86
CA GLU A 60 2.31 -9.32 13.39
C GLU A 60 3.55 -10.02 12.80
N THR A 61 3.41 -11.21 12.23
CA THR A 61 4.54 -12.01 11.75
C THR A 61 4.59 -12.12 10.22
N THR A 62 3.71 -11.44 9.50
CA THR A 62 3.63 -11.54 8.04
C THR A 62 4.48 -10.48 7.34
N GLN A 63 5.59 -10.89 6.70
CA GLN A 63 6.45 -9.97 5.93
C GLN A 63 5.74 -9.36 4.72
N ALA A 64 4.89 -10.15 4.04
CA ALA A 64 4.15 -9.69 2.87
C ALA A 64 3.21 -8.53 3.23
N LEU A 65 2.60 -8.56 4.40
CA LEU A 65 1.65 -7.56 4.87
C LEU A 65 2.36 -6.33 5.44
N LEU A 66 3.28 -6.52 6.40
CA LEU A 66 3.94 -5.41 7.09
C LEU A 66 4.99 -4.74 6.19
N ARG A 67 5.93 -5.51 5.65
CA ARG A 67 7.01 -4.94 4.81
C ARG A 67 6.57 -4.75 3.37
N GLY A 68 5.89 -5.74 2.78
CA GLY A 68 5.42 -5.68 1.40
C GLY A 68 4.37 -4.57 1.22
N VAL A 69 3.16 -4.78 1.75
CA VAL A 69 2.04 -3.87 1.54
C VAL A 69 2.23 -2.55 2.29
N LEU A 70 2.37 -2.60 3.61
CA LEU A 70 2.32 -1.38 4.43
C LEU A 70 3.55 -0.47 4.25
N ARG A 71 4.77 -1.02 4.34
CA ARG A 71 6.01 -0.24 4.17
C ARG A 71 6.33 0.06 2.72
N ASN A 72 6.41 -0.94 1.85
CA ASN A 72 6.92 -0.75 0.49
C ASN A 72 5.85 -0.21 -0.47
N GLU A 73 4.66 -0.82 -0.53
CA GLU A 73 3.63 -0.39 -1.49
C GLU A 73 2.94 0.92 -1.07
N TRP A 74 2.61 1.08 0.22
CA TRP A 74 1.91 2.27 0.71
C TRP A 74 2.84 3.35 1.27
N GLY A 75 4.13 3.04 1.47
CA GLY A 75 5.10 4.02 1.95
C GLY A 75 4.88 4.46 3.40
N PHE A 76 4.31 3.61 4.26
CA PHE A 76 4.07 3.96 5.66
C PHE A 76 5.39 4.17 6.41
N LYS A 77 5.53 5.33 7.06
CA LYS A 77 6.76 5.76 7.77
C LYS A 77 6.61 5.80 9.30
N GLY A 78 5.40 5.61 9.81
CA GLY A 78 5.10 5.64 11.23
C GLY A 78 5.56 4.38 11.96
N ALA A 79 5.16 4.22 13.22
CA ALA A 79 5.48 3.04 14.00
C ALA A 79 4.40 1.95 13.88
N ILE A 80 4.80 0.68 13.97
CA ILE A 80 3.94 -0.50 13.97
C ILE A 80 4.14 -1.23 15.29
N THR A 81 3.06 -1.49 16.01
CA THR A 81 3.05 -2.24 17.27
C THR A 81 2.26 -3.52 17.16
N THR A 82 2.61 -4.52 17.98
CA THR A 82 1.67 -5.62 18.26
C THR A 82 0.44 -5.10 19.01
N ASP A 83 -0.63 -5.88 18.99
CA ASP A 83 -1.66 -5.82 20.05
C ASP A 83 -1.05 -6.27 21.39
N TYR A 84 -1.82 -6.24 22.48
CA TYR A 84 -1.36 -6.57 23.83
C TYR A 84 -1.00 -8.06 23.98
N ILE A 85 0.27 -8.39 23.74
CA ILE A 85 0.77 -9.77 23.76
C ILE A 85 1.38 -10.20 25.11
N GLY A 86 1.54 -9.29 26.06
CA GLY A 86 2.08 -9.60 27.39
C GLY A 86 3.49 -10.22 27.32
N HIS A 87 3.66 -11.46 27.75
CA HIS A 87 4.98 -12.13 27.75
C HIS A 87 5.26 -12.97 26.50
N ASN A 88 4.44 -12.86 25.45
CA ASN A 88 4.56 -13.73 24.29
C ASN A 88 5.81 -13.40 23.46
N PRO A 89 6.63 -14.40 23.04
CA PRO A 89 7.86 -14.19 22.27
C PRO A 89 7.69 -13.62 20.85
N TYR A 90 6.48 -13.31 20.38
CA TYR A 90 6.24 -12.83 19.02
C TYR A 90 6.82 -11.44 18.70
N CYS A 91 7.22 -10.66 19.70
CA CYS A 91 7.81 -9.33 19.49
C CYS A 91 9.09 -9.38 18.64
N ASP A 92 9.90 -10.41 18.80
CA ASP A 92 11.17 -10.53 18.07
C ASP A 92 10.93 -10.85 16.58
N THR A 93 9.83 -11.55 16.28
CA THR A 93 9.39 -11.83 14.90
C THR A 93 8.79 -10.59 14.25
N LEU A 94 8.02 -9.78 14.98
CA LEU A 94 7.50 -8.50 14.49
C LEU A 94 8.63 -7.61 13.93
N LEU A 95 9.72 -7.49 14.70
CA LEU A 95 10.90 -6.71 14.32
C LEU A 95 11.49 -7.17 12.99
N ARG A 96 11.51 -8.49 12.74
CA ARG A 96 11.98 -9.06 11.47
C ARG A 96 11.05 -8.75 10.31
N CYS A 97 9.76 -8.65 10.58
CA CYS A 97 8.74 -8.40 9.57
C CYS A 97 8.54 -6.91 9.26
N GLY A 98 9.29 -6.02 9.93
CA GLY A 98 9.28 -4.59 9.68
C GLY A 98 8.36 -3.79 10.61
N GLY A 99 7.90 -4.42 11.70
CA GLY A 99 7.31 -3.70 12.82
C GLY A 99 8.34 -3.27 13.86
N ASP A 100 7.88 -2.52 14.87
CA ASP A 100 8.78 -1.67 15.66
C ASP A 100 8.85 -2.04 17.14
N PHE A 101 7.71 -2.27 17.80
CA PHE A 101 7.71 -2.63 19.22
C PHE A 101 6.49 -3.45 19.61
N GLY A 102 6.63 -4.28 20.64
CA GLY A 102 5.50 -5.05 21.18
C GLY A 102 4.82 -4.32 22.33
N MET A 103 3.52 -4.55 22.47
CA MET A 103 2.74 -3.99 23.57
C MET A 103 2.72 -4.95 24.78
N GLY A 104 3.17 -4.46 25.93
CA GLY A 104 3.23 -5.23 27.17
C GLY A 104 4.40 -6.22 27.25
N VAL A 105 5.35 -6.15 26.32
CA VAL A 105 6.49 -7.07 26.19
C VAL A 105 7.79 -6.31 25.98
N LYS A 106 8.91 -6.93 26.37
CA LYS A 106 10.25 -6.46 26.01
C LYS A 106 10.80 -7.27 24.84
N PRO A 107 11.59 -6.67 23.93
CA PRO A 107 12.35 -7.45 22.94
C PRO A 107 13.39 -8.35 23.64
N GLY A 108 13.86 -9.38 22.94
CA GLY A 108 14.85 -10.34 23.47
C GLY A 108 14.21 -11.45 24.30
N THR A 109 12.98 -11.81 23.94
CA THR A 109 12.24 -12.94 24.53
C THR A 109 12.66 -14.29 23.94
N ILE A 110 13.15 -14.31 22.70
CA ILE A 110 13.69 -15.51 22.07
C ILE A 110 15.12 -15.75 22.58
N GLU A 111 15.35 -16.96 23.07
CA GLU A 111 16.66 -17.39 23.56
C GLU A 111 17.75 -17.23 22.48
N GLY A 112 18.87 -16.63 22.86
CA GLY A 112 20.00 -16.37 21.97
C GLY A 112 19.89 -15.12 21.10
N VAL A 113 18.75 -14.41 21.10
CA VAL A 113 18.63 -13.11 20.42
C VAL A 113 19.03 -11.99 21.38
N LYS A 114 20.12 -11.29 21.06
CA LYS A 114 20.57 -10.09 21.76
C LYS A 114 20.24 -8.84 20.96
N TYR A 115 20.09 -7.72 21.67
CA TYR A 115 19.81 -6.40 21.13
C TYR A 115 20.88 -5.41 21.61
N ASP A 116 22.14 -5.71 21.26
CA ASP A 116 23.33 -4.98 21.69
C ASP A 116 24.35 -4.82 20.54
N TYR A 117 25.51 -4.22 20.83
CA TYR A 117 26.58 -4.03 19.85
C TYR A 117 27.21 -5.34 19.35
N SER A 118 27.05 -6.46 20.06
CA SER A 118 27.53 -7.78 19.65
C SER A 118 26.55 -8.51 18.72
N SER A 119 25.37 -7.94 18.50
CA SER A 119 24.31 -8.54 17.70
C SER A 119 24.62 -8.49 16.20
N SER A 120 24.05 -9.42 15.43
CA SER A 120 24.30 -9.51 13.98
C SER A 120 24.00 -8.18 13.25
N PRO A 121 24.69 -7.88 12.12
CA PRO A 121 24.43 -6.67 11.35
C PRO A 121 22.96 -6.49 10.95
N ARG A 122 22.25 -7.60 10.71
CA ARG A 122 20.81 -7.61 10.44
C ARG A 122 20.01 -7.04 11.60
N VAL A 123 20.27 -7.52 12.82
CA VAL A 123 19.57 -7.04 14.04
C VAL A 123 19.88 -5.58 14.31
N GLN A 124 21.15 -5.17 14.15
CA GLN A 124 21.52 -3.77 14.32
C GLN A 124 20.83 -2.86 13.30
N HIS A 125 20.73 -3.29 12.04
CA HIS A 125 19.99 -2.53 11.03
C HIS A 125 18.50 -2.43 11.39
N MET A 126 17.87 -3.51 11.84
CA MET A 126 16.47 -3.48 12.28
C MET A 126 16.28 -2.50 13.45
N ILE A 127 17.13 -2.54 14.47
CA ILE A 127 17.03 -1.60 15.61
C ILE A 127 17.15 -0.13 15.14
N ARG A 128 18.01 0.16 14.15
CA ARG A 128 18.13 1.50 13.57
C ARG A 128 16.85 1.94 12.85
N GLU A 129 16.24 1.05 12.06
CA GLU A 129 14.96 1.30 11.39
C GLU A 129 13.85 1.57 12.41
N VAL A 130 13.78 0.76 13.47
CA VAL A 130 12.82 0.93 14.57
C VAL A 130 12.99 2.28 15.24
N ALA A 131 14.21 2.64 15.62
CA ALA A 131 14.49 3.94 16.21
C ALA A 131 14.04 5.08 15.27
N HIS A 132 14.31 4.95 13.97
CA HIS A 132 13.89 5.93 12.98
C HIS A 132 12.36 6.06 12.89
N HIS A 133 11.61 4.96 12.82
CA HIS A 133 10.14 4.99 12.75
C HIS A 133 9.49 5.57 14.02
N VAL A 134 9.98 5.15 15.20
CA VAL A 134 9.44 5.62 16.49
C VAL A 134 9.73 7.10 16.70
N LEU A 135 10.96 7.54 16.42
CA LEU A 135 11.33 8.96 16.50
C LEU A 135 10.57 9.79 15.47
N TYR A 136 10.40 9.29 14.24
CA TYR A 136 9.61 9.97 13.22
C TYR A 136 8.16 10.18 13.67
N MET A 137 7.51 9.13 14.21
CA MET A 137 6.16 9.22 14.74
C MET A 137 6.04 10.31 15.82
N TRP A 138 6.95 10.31 16.80
CA TRP A 138 6.93 11.26 17.90
C TRP A 138 7.25 12.70 17.45
N LEU A 139 8.33 12.88 16.69
CA LEU A 139 8.77 14.19 16.20
C LEU A 139 7.73 14.83 15.27
N ARG A 140 7.07 14.04 14.41
CA ARG A 140 6.03 14.55 13.53
C ARG A 140 4.82 15.04 14.34
N ALA A 141 4.42 14.32 15.38
CA ALA A 141 3.36 14.77 16.27
C ALA A 141 3.74 16.05 17.03
N ASP A 142 4.94 16.11 17.62
CA ASP A 142 5.46 17.29 18.32
C ASP A 142 5.56 18.52 17.39
N TYR A 143 6.04 18.33 16.16
CA TYR A 143 6.11 19.39 15.16
C TYR A 143 4.74 20.03 14.89
N TYR A 144 3.71 19.22 14.62
CA TYR A 144 2.36 19.74 14.41
C TYR A 144 1.76 20.38 15.67
N GLN A 145 2.18 19.95 16.87
CA GLN A 145 1.79 20.63 18.10
C GLN A 145 2.36 22.06 18.13
N LYS A 146 3.66 22.19 17.86
CA LYS A 146 4.37 23.47 17.88
C LYS A 146 3.83 24.42 16.82
N GLN A 147 3.57 23.93 15.61
CA GLN A 147 2.96 24.74 14.55
C GLN A 147 1.58 25.28 14.96
N TYR A 148 0.74 24.43 15.54
CA TYR A 148 -0.58 24.83 16.01
C TYR A 148 -0.51 25.88 17.13
N LEU A 149 0.42 25.72 18.08
CA LEU A 149 0.62 26.67 19.18
C LEU A 149 1.19 28.01 18.69
N ALA A 150 1.99 28.02 17.62
CA ALA A 150 2.51 29.25 17.03
C ALA A 150 1.41 30.09 16.36
N ASN A 151 0.38 29.44 15.81
CA ASN A 151 -0.67 30.07 15.01
C ASN A 151 -2.08 29.57 15.42
N PRO A 152 -2.52 29.85 16.66
CA PRO A 152 -3.79 29.34 17.16
C PRO A 152 -4.97 29.97 16.43
N GLY A 153 -5.70 29.18 15.63
CA GLY A 153 -6.95 29.60 14.98
C GLY A 153 -6.84 30.16 13.56
N THR A 154 -5.63 30.20 12.99
CA THR A 154 -5.37 30.59 11.58
C THR A 154 -5.35 29.41 10.62
N ASP A 155 -5.30 28.18 11.12
CA ASP A 155 -5.53 27.00 10.31
C ASP A 155 -7.04 26.94 10.02
N ASP A 156 -7.45 27.29 8.79
CA ASP A 156 -8.66 26.70 8.20
C ASP A 156 -8.63 25.19 8.53
N ASP A 157 -9.76 24.51 8.75
CA ASP A 157 -9.87 23.07 9.07
C ASP A 157 -9.27 22.11 8.00
N LYS A 158 -8.39 22.60 7.13
CA LYS A 158 -7.52 21.90 6.18
C LYS A 158 -6.47 21.10 6.95
N PHE A 159 -6.80 19.86 7.25
CA PHE A 159 -5.81 18.86 7.63
C PHE A 159 -4.81 18.68 6.50
N PHE A 160 -3.53 18.95 6.76
CA PHE A 160 -2.43 18.52 5.88
C PHE A 160 -2.29 17.00 5.98
N SER A 161 -3.19 16.31 5.27
CA SER A 161 -3.03 14.94 4.79
C SER A 161 -1.63 14.78 4.22
N SER A 162 -0.94 13.67 4.53
CA SER A 162 0.30 13.35 3.82
C SER A 162 0.06 13.44 2.33
N THR A 163 1.03 13.94 1.56
CA THR A 163 1.00 13.79 0.11
C THR A 163 0.80 12.30 -0.19
N SER A 164 -0.44 11.94 -0.53
CA SER A 164 -0.80 10.61 -0.99
C SER A 164 0.03 10.39 -2.24
N ILE A 165 1.08 9.59 -2.12
CA ILE A 165 1.74 9.06 -3.30
C ILE A 165 0.71 8.09 -3.84
N ASP A 166 0.00 8.49 -4.89
CA ASP A 166 -0.81 7.56 -5.66
C ASP A 166 0.09 6.36 -5.99
N SER A 167 -0.18 5.22 -5.35
CA SER A 167 0.63 4.02 -5.52
C SER A 167 0.68 3.72 -7.01
N TRP A 168 1.85 3.83 -7.63
CA TRP A 168 2.02 3.72 -9.07
C TRP A 168 1.45 2.37 -9.56
N CYS A 169 0.27 2.41 -10.17
CA CYS A 169 -0.42 1.23 -10.68
C CYS A 169 -0.01 1.03 -12.14
N TRP A 170 1.12 0.38 -12.39
CA TRP A 170 1.69 0.14 -13.74
C TRP A 170 0.70 -0.48 -14.75
N TRP A 171 -0.28 -1.25 -14.26
CA TRP A 171 -1.29 -1.88 -15.10
C TRP A 171 -2.30 -0.87 -15.67
N LYS A 172 -2.54 0.27 -15.00
CA LYS A 172 -3.44 1.32 -15.51
C LYS A 172 -2.92 1.97 -16.80
N PRO A 173 -1.66 2.46 -16.88
CA PRO A 173 -1.13 2.95 -18.15
C PRO A 173 -0.99 1.84 -19.17
N LEU A 174 -0.72 0.58 -18.77
CA LEU A 174 -0.70 -0.57 -19.70
C LEU A 174 -2.08 -0.81 -20.35
N LEU A 175 -3.16 -0.86 -19.58
CA LEU A 175 -4.50 -1.06 -20.14
C LEU A 175 -4.93 0.14 -21.00
N LEU A 176 -4.54 1.35 -20.59
CA LEU A 176 -4.78 2.56 -21.38
C LEU A 176 -4.06 2.49 -22.73
N THR A 177 -2.79 2.10 -22.77
CA THR A 177 -2.04 1.97 -24.02
C THR A 177 -2.60 0.87 -24.91
N ILE A 178 -3.00 -0.28 -24.35
CA ILE A 178 -3.68 -1.34 -25.10
C ILE A 178 -4.98 -0.82 -25.73
N ASN A 179 -5.82 -0.12 -24.97
CA ASN A 179 -7.09 0.42 -25.47
C ASN A 179 -6.89 1.48 -26.56
N ILE A 180 -5.93 2.39 -26.39
CA ILE A 180 -5.58 3.40 -27.40
C ILE A 180 -5.09 2.71 -28.68
N THR A 181 -4.21 1.71 -28.56
CA THR A 181 -3.65 0.99 -29.72
C THR A 181 -4.73 0.20 -30.47
N ALA A 182 -5.63 -0.48 -29.75
CA ALA A 182 -6.76 -1.16 -30.36
C ALA A 182 -7.72 -0.16 -31.05
N GLY A 183 -7.99 0.99 -30.40
CA GLY A 183 -8.81 2.05 -30.97
C GLY A 183 -8.21 2.68 -32.23
N THR A 184 -6.90 2.93 -32.26
CA THR A 184 -6.22 3.46 -33.46
C THR A 184 -6.20 2.45 -34.59
N LEU A 185 -5.98 1.16 -34.30
CA LEU A 185 -6.05 0.10 -35.32
C LEU A 185 -7.46 -0.04 -35.91
N LEU A 186 -8.49 -0.01 -35.06
CA LEU A 186 -9.88 -0.09 -35.52
C LEU A 186 -10.31 1.12 -36.35
N THR A 187 -9.88 2.33 -35.95
CA THR A 187 -10.15 3.55 -36.73
C THR A 187 -9.40 3.56 -38.06
N MET A 188 -8.14 3.12 -38.09
CA MET A 188 -7.39 2.93 -39.36
C MET A 188 -8.07 1.89 -40.26
N TRP A 189 -8.50 0.76 -39.70
CA TRP A 189 -9.20 -0.28 -40.45
C TRP A 189 -10.53 0.23 -41.00
N GLY A 190 -11.33 0.93 -40.18
CA GLY A 190 -12.57 1.56 -40.62
C GLY A 190 -12.34 2.59 -41.74
N ALA A 191 -11.29 3.41 -41.64
CA ALA A 191 -10.91 4.35 -42.69
C ALA A 191 -10.51 3.64 -44.00
N MET A 192 -9.74 2.56 -43.93
CA MET A 192 -9.41 1.75 -45.11
C MET A 192 -10.65 1.12 -45.75
N VAL A 193 -11.59 0.62 -44.95
CA VAL A 193 -12.86 0.08 -45.44
C VAL A 193 -13.67 1.17 -46.15
N ILE A 194 -13.81 2.36 -45.56
CA ILE A 194 -14.50 3.49 -46.18
C ILE A 194 -13.83 3.88 -47.51
N VAL A 195 -12.50 4.03 -47.53
CA VAL A 195 -11.75 4.32 -48.77
C VAL A 195 -11.98 3.22 -49.81
N SER A 196 -12.03 1.94 -49.42
CA SER A 196 -12.29 0.83 -50.34
C SER A 196 -13.69 0.86 -50.98
N PHE A 197 -14.69 1.43 -50.28
CA PHE A 197 -16.02 1.67 -50.85
C PHE A 197 -16.01 2.82 -51.86
N PHE A 198 -15.17 3.84 -51.68
CA PHE A 198 -15.07 4.98 -52.59
C PHE A 198 -14.09 4.77 -53.76
N THR A 199 -13.09 3.89 -53.63
CA THR A 199 -12.12 3.59 -54.70
C THR A 199 -12.53 2.44 -55.62
N LYS A 200 -13.59 1.69 -55.28
CA LYS A 200 -14.23 0.73 -56.19
C LYS A 200 -15.01 1.47 -57.28
N ASP A 201 -14.32 1.91 -58.33
CA ASP A 201 -14.71 1.74 -59.75
C ASP A 201 -13.93 2.67 -60.70
N PRO A 202 -12.81 2.18 -61.25
CA PRO A 202 -12.46 2.48 -62.65
C PRO A 202 -12.58 1.24 -63.56
N GLU A 203 -12.34 0.04 -63.04
CA GLU A 203 -12.23 -1.18 -63.87
C GLU A 203 -13.59 -1.75 -64.31
N LYS A 204 -14.65 -1.65 -63.49
CA LYS A 204 -16.00 -2.07 -63.93
C LYS A 204 -16.59 -1.16 -65.01
N LYS A 205 -16.18 0.12 -65.07
CA LYS A 205 -16.55 1.05 -66.16
C LYS A 205 -15.90 0.66 -67.48
N GLN A 206 -14.65 0.18 -67.48
CA GLN A 206 -13.98 -0.26 -68.71
C GLN A 206 -14.45 -1.63 -69.22
N LYS A 207 -14.82 -2.57 -68.33
CA LYS A 207 -15.39 -3.86 -68.76
C LYS A 207 -16.79 -3.72 -69.36
N LYS A 208 -17.69 -2.93 -68.76
CA LYS A 208 -19.03 -2.66 -69.33
C LYS A 208 -18.98 -1.89 -70.66
N ALA A 209 -17.96 -1.07 -70.90
CA ALA A 209 -17.79 -0.36 -72.18
C ALA A 209 -17.24 -1.24 -73.31
N LYS A 210 -16.59 -2.38 -72.99
CA LYS A 210 -16.10 -3.36 -73.96
C LYS A 210 -17.11 -4.45 -74.33
N GLU A 211 -18.11 -4.69 -73.48
CA GLU A 211 -19.21 -5.64 -73.77
C GLU A 211 -20.40 -4.98 -74.50
N ALA A 212 -20.39 -3.65 -74.66
CA ALA A 212 -21.43 -2.86 -75.34
C ALA A 212 -21.03 -2.37 -76.75
N LYS A 213 -19.91 -2.85 -77.30
CA LYS A 213 -19.47 -2.67 -78.69
C LYS A 213 -19.39 -4.03 -79.36
#